data_AF-A0A8S9VBW3-F1
#
_entry.id   AF-A0A8S9VBW3-F1
#
_cell.length_a   1.000
_cell.length_b   1.000
_cell.length_c   1.000
_cell.angle_alpha   90.00
_cell.angle_beta   90.00
_cell.angle_gamma   90.00
#
_symmetry.space_group_name_H-M   'P 1'
#
loop_
_entity.id
_entity.type
_entity.pdbx_description
1 polymer ?
#
loop_
_entity_poly.entity_id
_entity_poly.type
_entity_poly.pdbx_seq_one_letter_code
_entity_poly.pdbx_strand_id
1 'polypeptide(L)'
;FLPPMRSIANWLYTEHHEGYRPDIKNVHFVWSVRDRELIQALVEGMELQLEANNHESYFPARIQDANESTSTFYSEFYLTKGEKDVEALLDHQLSNCLRGAMGEKAKTAGNTRVAVLVCGPKPLVDGVVTTSMTLSKEMNLHFDVHTELFDF
;
A
#
# COMPACT_ATOMS: atom_id res chain seq x y z
N PHE A 1 -5.37 0.32 13.95
CA PHE A 1 -4.33 1.06 13.21
C PHE A 1 -4.50 1.00 11.69
N LEU A 2 -5.05 -0.08 11.15
CA LEU A 2 -5.43 -0.19 9.73
C LEU A 2 -6.62 0.68 9.21
N PRO A 3 -7.52 1.26 10.04
CA PRO A 3 -8.71 1.97 9.53
C PRO A 3 -8.48 3.18 8.61
N PRO A 4 -7.52 4.11 8.88
CA PRO A 4 -7.32 5.29 8.02
C PRO A 4 -6.86 4.89 6.61
N MET A 5 -5.87 4.01 6.53
CA MET A 5 -5.34 3.50 5.26
C MET A 5 -6.40 2.69 4.49
N ARG A 6 -7.27 1.96 5.18
CA ARG A 6 -8.40 1.26 4.53
C ARG A 6 -9.40 2.24 3.91
N SER A 7 -9.72 3.34 4.61
CA SER A 7 -10.60 4.37 4.08
C SER A 7 -10.01 5.03 2.82
N ILE A 8 -8.71 5.32 2.82
CA ILE A 8 -7.99 5.83 1.66
C ILE A 8 -8.03 4.82 0.50
N ALA A 9 -7.78 3.54 0.78
CA ALA A 9 -7.79 2.50 -0.24
C ALA A 9 -9.16 2.34 -0.90
N ASN A 10 -10.22 2.30 -0.11
CA ASN A 10 -11.59 2.25 -0.62
C ASN A 10 -11.93 3.51 -1.43
N TRP A 11 -11.60 4.70 -0.91
CA TRP A 11 -11.87 5.96 -1.61
C TRP A 11 -11.14 6.04 -2.96
N LEU A 12 -9.86 5.69 -3.01
CA LEU A 12 -9.08 5.67 -4.25
C LEU A 12 -9.65 4.70 -5.28
N TYR A 13 -10.10 3.51 -4.84
CA TYR A 13 -10.71 2.53 -5.71
C TYR A 13 -12.04 3.01 -6.28
N THR A 14 -12.93 3.56 -5.44
CA THR A 14 -14.20 4.12 -5.90
C THR A 14 -13.97 5.26 -6.90
N GLU A 15 -13.07 6.20 -6.61
CA GLU A 15 -12.76 7.32 -7.52
C GLU A 15 -12.20 6.87 -8.87
N HIS A 16 -11.37 5.82 -8.88
CA HIS A 16 -10.86 5.23 -10.12
C HIS A 16 -11.98 4.50 -10.88
N HIS A 17 -12.78 3.69 -10.20
CA HIS A 17 -13.86 2.89 -10.80
C HIS A 17 -14.95 3.78 -11.41
N GLU A 18 -15.32 4.86 -10.74
CA GLU A 18 -16.28 5.85 -11.23
C GLU A 18 -15.70 6.79 -12.30
N GLY A 19 -14.42 6.63 -12.67
CA GLY A 19 -13.78 7.38 -13.74
C GLY A 19 -13.35 8.80 -13.38
N TYR A 20 -13.35 9.19 -12.10
CA TYR A 20 -12.85 10.49 -11.64
C TYR A 20 -11.32 10.57 -11.68
N ARG A 21 -10.64 9.42 -11.59
CA ARG A 21 -9.16 9.33 -11.58
C ARG A 21 -8.62 8.27 -12.54
N PRO A 22 -8.87 8.39 -13.86
CA PRO A 22 -8.41 7.40 -14.85
C PRO A 22 -6.88 7.40 -15.02
N ASP A 23 -6.20 8.46 -14.58
CA ASP A 23 -4.75 8.60 -14.69
C ASP A 23 -3.98 7.73 -13.69
N ILE A 24 -4.68 7.15 -12.70
CA ILE A 24 -4.08 6.21 -11.75
C ILE A 24 -3.85 4.89 -12.49
N LYS A 25 -2.59 4.64 -12.86
CA LYS A 25 -2.18 3.40 -13.56
C LYS A 25 -1.71 2.30 -12.62
N ASN A 26 -1.26 2.65 -11.42
CA ASN A 26 -0.76 1.69 -10.46
C ASN A 26 -0.89 2.22 -9.02
N VAL A 27 -1.48 1.41 -8.14
CA VAL A 27 -1.54 1.62 -6.71
C VAL A 27 -1.13 0.34 -6.02
N HIS A 28 -0.14 0.41 -5.13
CA HIS A 28 0.36 -0.74 -4.38
C HIS A 28 0.21 -0.47 -2.89
N PHE A 29 -0.64 -1.25 -2.22
CA PHE A 29 -0.78 -1.22 -0.77
C PHE A 29 0.07 -2.29 -0.13
N VAL A 30 0.91 -1.88 0.82
CA VAL A 30 1.72 -2.79 1.64
C VAL A 30 1.24 -2.70 3.08
N TRP A 31 0.75 -3.82 3.61
CA TRP A 31 0.14 -3.91 4.93
C TRP A 31 1.03 -4.73 5.87
N SER A 32 1.56 -4.09 6.91
CA SER A 32 2.22 -4.79 8.02
C SER A 32 1.21 -5.07 9.12
N VAL A 33 0.98 -6.34 9.42
CA VAL A 33 -0.04 -6.79 10.39
C VAL A 33 0.54 -7.82 11.33
N ARG A 34 0.11 -7.79 12.60
CA ARG A 34 0.65 -8.71 13.61
C ARG A 34 0.32 -10.14 13.31
N ASP A 35 -0.94 -10.44 13.07
CA ASP A 35 -1.43 -11.80 12.97
C ASP A 35 -2.54 -11.92 11.93
N ARG A 36 -2.90 -13.17 11.62
CA ARG A 36 -3.90 -13.46 10.59
C ARG A 36 -5.29 -13.06 11.06
N GLU A 37 -5.53 -13.08 12.36
CA GLU A 37 -6.76 -12.63 13.00
C GLU A 37 -6.99 -11.13 12.75
N LEU A 38 -5.94 -10.31 12.76
CA LEU A 38 -6.00 -8.89 12.36
C LEU A 38 -6.24 -8.69 10.87
N ILE A 39 -5.69 -9.56 10.00
CA ILE A 39 -6.03 -9.55 8.57
C ILE A 39 -7.51 -9.87 8.41
N GLN A 40 -7.98 -10.92 9.08
CA GLN A 40 -9.36 -11.36 9.03
C GLN A 40 -10.29 -10.26 9.55
N ALA A 41 -9.95 -9.59 10.65
CA ALA A 41 -10.70 -8.42 11.14
C ALA A 41 -10.64 -7.22 10.18
N LEU A 42 -9.55 -7.02 9.42
CA LEU A 42 -9.48 -5.97 8.40
C LEU A 42 -10.41 -6.25 7.22
N VAL A 43 -10.51 -7.52 6.85
CA VAL A 43 -11.35 -8.01 5.75
C VAL A 43 -12.83 -8.03 6.20
N GLU A 44 -13.13 -8.67 7.32
CA GLU A 44 -14.49 -8.94 7.82
C GLU A 44 -15.10 -7.78 8.62
N GLY A 45 -14.29 -6.91 9.22
CA GLY A 45 -14.70 -6.04 10.33
C GLY A 45 -15.74 -4.96 10.06
N MET A 46 -16.39 -4.91 8.89
CA MET A 46 -17.53 -4.00 8.63
C MET A 46 -18.54 -4.57 7.62
N GLU A 47 -18.87 -5.86 7.65
CA GLU A 47 -20.13 -6.31 7.02
C GLU A 47 -21.34 -5.50 7.53
N LEU A 48 -21.27 -4.97 8.76
CA LEU A 48 -22.34 -4.18 9.38
C LEU A 48 -22.50 -2.73 8.88
N GLN A 49 -21.64 -2.21 8.00
CA GLN A 49 -21.78 -0.84 7.46
C GLN A 49 -21.93 -0.78 5.93
N LEU A 50 -21.75 -1.91 5.24
CA LEU A 50 -21.77 -1.97 3.77
C LEU A 50 -23.04 -2.60 3.19
N GLU A 51 -24.09 -2.84 3.99
CA GLU A 51 -25.39 -3.27 3.45
C GLU A 51 -26.24 -2.10 2.87
N ALA A 52 -25.74 -0.87 2.92
CA ALA A 52 -26.51 0.31 2.49
C ALA A 52 -26.11 0.91 1.14
N ASN A 53 -24.93 0.60 0.59
CA ASN A 53 -24.47 1.21 -0.66
C ASN A 53 -23.96 0.15 -1.64
N ASN A 54 -24.65 0.07 -2.77
CA ASN A 54 -24.40 -0.77 -3.94
C ASN A 54 -23.11 -0.38 -4.72
N HIS A 55 -22.08 0.13 -4.03
CA HIS A 55 -20.78 0.50 -4.61
C HIS A 55 -19.77 -0.62 -4.40
N GLU A 56 -19.07 -1.00 -5.48
CA GLU A 56 -17.93 -1.91 -5.38
C GLU A 56 -16.84 -1.31 -4.47
N SER A 57 -16.60 -1.95 -3.32
CA SER A 57 -15.55 -1.56 -2.36
C SER A 57 -14.31 -2.44 -2.54
N TYR A 58 -13.12 -1.83 -2.45
CA TYR A 58 -11.84 -2.54 -2.57
C TYR A 58 -11.67 -3.59 -1.46
N PHE A 59 -11.98 -3.22 -0.21
CA PHE A 59 -12.08 -4.13 0.92
C PHE A 59 -13.54 -4.54 1.19
N PRO A 60 -13.86 -5.82 1.47
CA PRO A 60 -13.01 -7.01 1.31
C PRO A 60 -13.06 -7.64 -0.10
N ALA A 61 -14.04 -7.25 -0.91
CA ALA A 61 -14.46 -8.01 -2.08
C ALA A 61 -13.39 -8.20 -3.16
N ARG A 62 -12.45 -7.27 -3.30
CA ARG A 62 -11.49 -7.23 -4.42
C ARG A 62 -10.03 -7.49 -4.01
N ILE A 63 -9.73 -7.74 -2.73
CA ILE A 63 -8.34 -8.01 -2.29
C ILE A 63 -7.75 -9.25 -2.97
N GLN A 64 -8.58 -10.27 -3.19
CA GLN A 64 -8.14 -11.51 -3.84
C GLN A 64 -7.98 -11.34 -5.36
N ASP A 65 -8.86 -10.55 -6.00
CA ASP A 65 -8.82 -10.25 -7.44
C ASP A 65 -7.75 -9.21 -7.80
N ALA A 66 -7.37 -8.34 -6.86
CA ALA A 66 -6.39 -7.27 -7.03
C ALA A 66 -4.98 -7.76 -7.39
N ASN A 67 -4.67 -9.04 -7.18
CA ASN A 67 -3.34 -9.58 -7.44
C ASN A 67 -3.17 -10.14 -8.86
N GLU A 68 -4.12 -9.92 -9.77
CA GLU A 68 -3.92 -10.20 -11.18
C GLU A 68 -2.86 -9.27 -11.80
N SER A 69 -2.02 -9.81 -12.70
CA SER A 69 -0.90 -9.08 -13.32
C SER A 69 -1.31 -7.85 -14.15
N THR A 70 -2.60 -7.69 -14.44
CA THR A 70 -3.19 -6.56 -15.18
C THR A 70 -3.97 -5.58 -14.29
N SER A 71 -4.10 -5.83 -12.99
CA SER A 71 -4.84 -4.96 -12.08
C SER A 71 -4.15 -3.61 -11.88
N THR A 72 -4.93 -2.53 -11.72
CA THR A 72 -4.42 -1.21 -11.32
C THR A 72 -4.03 -1.19 -9.83
N PHE A 73 -4.73 -1.96 -9.00
CA PHE A 73 -4.58 -1.95 -7.54
C PHE A 73 -4.01 -3.28 -7.06
N TYR A 74 -2.98 -3.25 -6.24
CA TYR A 74 -2.31 -4.42 -5.64
C TYR A 74 -2.27 -4.30 -4.12
N SER A 75 -2.41 -5.42 -3.41
CA SER A 75 -2.32 -5.45 -1.94
C SER A 75 -1.48 -6.63 -1.45
N GLU A 76 -0.44 -6.34 -0.67
CA GLU A 76 0.44 -7.32 -0.05
C GLU A 76 0.35 -7.23 1.48
N PHE A 77 0.27 -8.39 2.15
CA PHE A 77 0.18 -8.47 3.61
C PHE A 77 1.40 -9.19 4.18
N TYR A 78 2.09 -8.53 5.11
CA TYR A 78 3.26 -9.05 5.83
C TYR A 78 2.89 -9.29 7.29
N LEU A 79 3.02 -10.55 7.73
CA LEU A 79 2.72 -10.97 9.10
C LEU A 79 3.95 -10.81 9.99
N THR A 80 3.82 -10.08 11.10
CA THR A 80 4.96 -9.79 11.99
C THR A 80 5.07 -10.73 13.20
N LYS A 81 4.07 -11.55 13.50
CA LYS A 81 4.11 -12.53 14.60
C LYS A 81 4.96 -13.74 14.23
N GLY A 82 6.02 -14.00 15.02
CA GLY A 82 6.87 -15.19 14.92
C GLY A 82 8.25 -14.95 14.32
N GLU A 83 8.50 -13.74 13.80
CA GLU A 83 9.81 -13.33 13.30
C GLU A 83 10.62 -12.61 14.37
N LYS A 84 11.91 -12.98 14.50
CA LYS A 84 12.84 -12.35 15.46
C LYS A 84 13.40 -11.03 14.95
N ASP A 85 13.34 -10.78 13.65
CA ASP A 85 13.86 -9.57 13.00
C ASP A 85 12.88 -9.06 11.93
N VAL A 86 11.68 -8.74 12.41
CA VAL A 86 10.56 -8.25 11.61
C VAL A 86 10.93 -6.97 10.86
N GLU A 87 11.65 -6.07 11.52
CA GLU A 87 12.00 -4.76 10.96
C GLU A 87 12.92 -4.91 9.74
N ALA A 88 14.00 -5.70 9.85
CA ALA A 88 14.91 -5.91 8.73
C ALA A 88 14.24 -6.62 7.54
N LEU A 89 13.32 -7.57 7.80
CA LEU A 89 12.58 -8.21 6.72
C LEU A 89 11.63 -7.23 6.03
N LEU A 90 10.88 -6.45 6.80
CA LEU A 90 9.97 -5.44 6.25
C LEU A 90 10.73 -4.39 5.45
N ASP A 91 11.86 -3.90 5.95
CA ASP A 91 12.71 -2.95 5.23
C ASP A 91 13.19 -3.52 3.89
N HIS A 92 13.64 -4.78 3.88
CA HIS A 92 14.08 -5.44 2.65
C HIS A 92 12.92 -5.62 1.65
N GLN A 93 11.75 -6.02 2.12
CA GLN A 93 10.56 -6.20 1.28
C GLN A 93 10.05 -4.87 0.72
N LEU A 94 9.99 -3.83 1.56
CA LEU A 94 9.58 -2.49 1.15
C LEU A 94 10.56 -1.91 0.13
N SER A 95 11.86 -2.12 0.33
CA SER A 95 12.88 -1.71 -0.63
C SER A 95 12.71 -2.40 -1.98
N ASN A 96 12.45 -3.71 -1.98
CA ASN A 96 12.16 -4.45 -3.22
C ASN A 96 10.87 -3.99 -3.89
N CYS A 97 9.82 -3.69 -3.12
CA CYS A 97 8.57 -3.16 -3.64
C CYS A 97 8.75 -1.77 -4.27
N LEU A 98 9.38 -0.84 -3.55
CA LEU A 98 9.66 0.51 -4.03
C LEU A 98 10.53 0.50 -5.29
N ARG A 99 11.56 -0.35 -5.32
CA ARG A 99 12.45 -0.49 -6.48
C ARG A 99 11.74 -1.16 -7.66
N GLY A 100 11.21 -2.36 -7.45
CA GLY A 100 10.70 -3.22 -8.51
C GLY A 100 9.26 -2.87 -8.90
N ALA A 101 8.32 -3.06 -7.98
CA ALA A 101 6.90 -2.91 -8.27
C ALA A 101 6.51 -1.47 -8.62
N MET A 102 7.14 -0.48 -7.98
CA MET A 102 6.81 0.94 -8.20
C MET A 102 7.82 1.65 -9.10
N GLY A 103 9.12 1.54 -8.81
CA GLY A 103 10.18 2.23 -9.55
C GLY A 103 10.29 1.77 -11.00
N GLU A 104 10.50 0.47 -11.24
CA GLU A 104 10.62 -0.06 -12.60
C GLU A 104 9.32 0.09 -13.40
N LYS A 105 8.14 -0.09 -12.77
CA LYS A 105 6.86 0.16 -13.44
C LYS A 105 6.70 1.64 -13.81
N ALA A 106 7.02 2.57 -12.92
CA ALA A 106 6.95 4.00 -13.20
C ALA A 106 7.89 4.39 -14.35
N LYS A 107 9.12 3.88 -14.34
CA LYS A 107 10.11 4.12 -15.39
C LYS A 107 9.65 3.56 -16.75
N THR A 108 9.14 2.34 -16.77
CA THR A 108 8.61 1.69 -17.99
C THR A 108 7.40 2.44 -18.54
N ALA A 109 6.55 2.98 -17.66
CA ALA A 109 5.40 3.80 -18.03
C ALA A 109 5.75 5.23 -18.45
N GLY A 110 7.02 5.63 -18.38
CA GLY A 110 7.48 7.00 -18.67
C GLY A 110 7.13 8.02 -17.59
N ASN A 111 6.74 7.57 -16.39
CA ASN A 111 6.45 8.45 -15.26
C ASN A 111 7.76 8.92 -14.62
N THR A 112 7.77 10.16 -14.15
CA THR A 112 8.94 10.74 -13.46
C THR A 112 8.75 10.82 -11.95
N ARG A 113 7.56 10.44 -11.45
CA ARG A 113 7.15 10.61 -10.06
C ARG A 113 6.45 9.37 -9.53
N VAL A 114 6.69 9.06 -8.26
CA VAL A 114 6.02 8.00 -7.49
C VAL A 114 5.60 8.59 -6.16
N ALA A 115 4.30 8.60 -5.87
CA ALA A 115 3.81 8.98 -4.55
C ALA A 115 3.91 7.78 -3.60
N VAL A 116 4.42 8.00 -2.39
CA VAL A 116 4.54 6.99 -1.34
C VAL A 116 3.84 7.51 -0.10
N LEU A 117 2.89 6.74 0.44
CA LEU A 117 2.25 7.06 1.72
C LEU A 117 2.65 5.98 2.73
N VAL A 118 3.30 6.38 3.81
CA VAL A 118 3.73 5.46 4.88
C VAL A 118 3.11 5.89 6.21
N CYS A 119 2.53 4.93 6.90
CA CYS A 119 1.85 5.11 8.19
C CYS A 119 2.34 4.02 9.15
N GLY A 120 3.09 4.40 10.19
CA GLY A 120 3.66 3.41 11.12
C GLY A 120 4.68 3.97 12.10
N PRO A 121 5.43 3.08 12.79
CA PRO A 121 6.43 3.50 13.76
C PRO A 121 7.59 4.23 13.11
N LYS A 122 8.26 5.08 13.88
CA LYS A 122 9.36 5.91 13.39
C LYS A 122 10.45 5.14 12.64
N PRO A 123 10.95 3.97 13.09
CA PRO A 123 11.93 3.19 12.33
C PRO A 123 11.46 2.82 10.92
N LEU A 124 10.20 2.38 10.77
CA LEU A 124 9.61 2.03 9.48
C LEU A 124 9.54 3.25 8.55
N VAL A 125 9.07 4.38 9.09
CA VAL A 125 8.95 5.63 8.33
C VAL A 125 10.34 6.10 7.87
N ASP A 126 11.32 6.10 8.77
CA ASP A 126 12.70 6.51 8.47
C ASP A 126 13.33 5.59 7.40
N GLY A 127 13.06 4.28 7.46
CA GLY A 127 13.49 3.29 6.48
C GLY A 127 12.91 3.54 5.08
N VAL A 128 11.60 3.80 4.98
CA VAL A 128 10.93 4.13 3.72
C VAL A 128 11.45 5.44 3.12
N VAL A 129 11.63 6.48 3.94
CA VAL A 129 12.18 7.77 3.50
C VAL A 129 13.61 7.60 2.96
N THR A 130 14.47 6.90 3.70
CA THR A 130 15.87 6.67 3.31
C THR A 130 15.97 5.88 2.00
N THR A 131 15.14 4.84 1.87
CA THR A 131 15.09 4.01 0.66
C THR A 131 14.59 4.81 -0.53
N SER A 132 13.53 5.60 -0.36
CA SER A 132 12.97 6.46 -1.40
C SER A 132 13.98 7.50 -1.90
N MET A 133 14.74 8.13 -0.99
CA MET A 133 15.81 9.08 -1.36
C MET A 133 16.95 8.41 -2.14
N THR A 134 17.29 7.17 -1.78
CA THR A 134 18.33 6.39 -2.46
C THR A 134 17.88 6.02 -3.86
N LEU A 135 16.70 5.43 -3.99
CA LEU A 135 16.10 5.05 -5.27
C LEU A 135 15.85 6.26 -6.17
N SER A 136 15.52 7.42 -5.59
CA SER A 136 15.32 8.64 -6.37
C SER A 136 16.56 9.02 -7.19
N LYS A 137 17.75 8.89 -6.59
CA LYS A 137 19.03 9.15 -7.25
C LYS A 137 19.40 8.07 -8.26
N GLU A 138 19.18 6.80 -7.90
CA GLU A 138 19.58 5.67 -8.76
C GLU A 138 18.70 5.53 -10.01
N MET A 139 17.41 5.81 -9.88
CA MET A 139 16.44 5.60 -10.95
C MET A 139 16.09 6.87 -11.72
N ASN A 140 16.57 8.04 -11.27
CA ASN A 140 16.16 9.35 -11.78
C ASN A 140 14.62 9.54 -11.72
N LEU A 141 14.03 9.10 -10.61
CA LEU A 141 12.60 9.21 -10.30
C LEU A 141 12.43 10.09 -9.07
N HIS A 142 11.37 10.86 -8.98
CA HIS A 142 11.06 11.63 -7.79
C HIS A 142 10.06 10.86 -6.93
N PHE A 143 10.46 10.50 -5.71
CA PHE A 143 9.59 9.82 -4.75
C PHE A 143 8.99 10.85 -3.80
N ASP A 144 7.69 11.12 -3.95
CA ASP A 144 6.90 12.04 -3.12
C ASP A 144 6.40 11.31 -1.87
N VAL A 145 7.22 11.25 -0.82
CA VAL A 145 6.92 10.51 0.41
C VAL A 145 6.10 11.35 1.39
N HIS A 146 4.91 10.87 1.73
CA HIS A 146 4.03 11.40 2.76
C HIS A 146 4.05 10.45 3.95
N THR A 147 4.30 10.98 5.14
CA THR A 147 4.52 10.19 6.34
C THR A 147 3.49 10.53 7.39
N GLU A 148 2.86 9.51 7.97
CA GLU A 148 2.09 9.62 9.20
C GLU A 148 2.78 8.80 10.29
N LEU A 149 3.32 9.49 11.30
CA LEU A 149 3.97 8.85 12.45
C LEU A 149 2.91 8.46 13.47
N PHE A 150 3.02 7.24 13.97
CA PHE A 150 2.25 6.79 15.12
C PHE A 150 3.21 6.25 16.19
N ASP A 151 3.18 6.88 17.36
CA ASP A 151 3.83 6.37 18.56
C ASP A 151 2.90 5.34 19.24
N PHE A 152 3.49 4.23 19.68
CA PHE A 152 2.83 3.19 20.46
C PHE A 152 3.14 3.36 21.95
#